data_AF-A0A7S3B2Q8-F1
#
_entry.id   AF-A0A7S3B2Q8-F1
#
_cell.length_a   1.000
_cell.length_b   1.000
_cell.length_c   1.000
_cell.angle_alpha   90.00
_cell.angle_beta   90.00
_cell.angle_gamma   90.00
#
_symmetry.space_group_name_H-M   'P 1'
#
loop_
_entity.id
_entity.type
_entity.pdbx_description
1 polymer ?
#
loop_
_entity_poly.entity_id
_entity_poly.type
_entity_poly.pdbx_seq_one_letter_code
_entity_poly.pdbx_strand_id
1 'polypeptide(L)'
;REMGQVRFCDTYYDTADCTLTRDDTWLRKRGDQWELKLPIEDDARRSGGERTVFREVEGGEQVAQELRRLRPDRFMVEAEGEELLDQIVRSAELSSFAEFETVRSKLSLGQCMIDLDAASFGVSLIEIEVMCESAEQVPAAEAEIERVAGLLGAQPLGPGTGGKLETYIRRYCPEVLSQLVEAGVLQASANAQ
;
A
#
# COMPACT_ATOMS: atom_id res chain seq x y z
N ARG A 1 -5.54 -20.48 -12.42
CA ARG A 1 -4.37 -21.38 -12.20
C ARG A 1 -3.83 -21.12 -10.80
N GLU A 2 -3.50 -22.15 -10.04
CA GLU A 2 -2.79 -21.99 -8.76
C GLU A 2 -1.31 -21.70 -9.03
N MET A 3 -0.77 -20.70 -8.33
CA MET A 3 0.60 -20.22 -8.49
C MET A 3 1.48 -20.53 -7.27
N GLY A 4 0.87 -20.91 -6.13
CA GLY A 4 1.55 -21.34 -4.90
C GLY A 4 1.17 -20.50 -3.68
N GLN A 5 1.87 -20.75 -2.58
CA GLN A 5 1.69 -20.04 -1.30
C GLN A 5 3.00 -19.45 -0.82
N VAL A 6 2.92 -18.28 -0.19
CA VAL A 6 4.06 -17.55 0.37
C VAL A 6 3.68 -16.93 1.71
N ARG A 7 4.66 -16.80 2.60
CA ARG A 7 4.56 -16.04 3.86
C ARG A 7 5.59 -14.92 3.85
N PHE A 8 5.19 -13.73 4.24
CA PHE A 8 6.06 -12.56 4.37
C PHE A 8 5.59 -11.65 5.52
N CYS A 9 6.48 -10.79 6.00
CA CYS A 9 6.15 -9.71 6.92
C CYS A 9 6.24 -8.38 6.18
N ASP A 10 5.22 -7.53 6.35
CA ASP A 10 5.23 -6.14 5.90
C ASP A 10 5.44 -5.23 7.11
N THR A 11 6.45 -4.37 7.06
CA THR A 11 6.68 -3.28 8.02
C THR A 11 6.54 -1.94 7.31
N TYR A 12 5.63 -1.08 7.77
CA TYR A 12 5.35 0.22 7.17
C TYR A 12 6.00 1.35 7.97
N TYR A 13 6.58 2.31 7.26
CA TYR A 13 7.37 3.38 7.85
C TYR A 13 6.84 4.75 7.43
N ASP A 14 6.84 5.68 8.36
CA ASP A 14 6.59 7.10 8.09
C ASP A 14 7.26 7.94 9.19
N THR A 15 7.22 9.26 9.03
CA THR A 15 7.56 10.23 10.08
C THR A 15 6.41 10.36 11.08
N ALA A 16 6.68 10.93 12.25
CA ALA A 16 5.64 11.16 13.27
C ALA A 16 4.48 12.05 12.77
N ASP A 17 4.76 12.97 11.83
CA ASP A 17 3.78 13.85 11.18
C ASP A 17 3.16 13.27 9.89
N CYS A 18 3.34 11.96 9.66
CA CYS A 18 2.80 11.20 8.52
C CYS A 18 3.14 11.86 7.17
N THR A 19 4.40 12.27 6.99
CA THR A 19 4.87 13.02 5.82
C THR A 19 4.58 12.31 4.51
N LEU A 20 4.63 10.97 4.47
CA LEU A 20 4.37 10.18 3.27
C LEU A 20 2.89 9.81 3.15
N THR A 21 2.33 9.21 4.19
CA THR A 21 0.99 8.59 4.11
C THR A 21 -0.13 9.63 4.00
N ARG A 22 0.07 10.87 4.46
CA ARG A 22 -0.88 11.99 4.20
C ARG A 22 -0.97 12.40 2.73
N ASP A 23 0.08 12.11 1.97
CA ASP A 23 0.15 12.32 0.52
C ASP A 23 -0.11 11.01 -0.24
N ASP A 24 -0.78 10.06 0.40
CA ASP A 24 -1.13 8.74 -0.16
C ASP A 24 0.08 7.93 -0.65
N THR A 25 1.25 8.19 -0.05
CA THR A 25 2.51 7.52 -0.35
C THR A 25 2.85 6.51 0.74
N TRP A 26 3.14 5.27 0.36
CA TRP A 26 3.28 4.17 1.31
C TRP A 26 4.66 3.52 1.19
N LEU A 27 5.53 3.81 2.16
CA LEU A 27 6.83 3.16 2.29
C LEU A 27 6.69 1.90 3.15
N ARG A 28 7.13 0.76 2.62
CA ARG A 28 7.22 -0.48 3.39
C ARG A 28 8.50 -1.24 3.12
N LYS A 29 8.83 -2.09 4.07
CA LYS A 29 9.78 -3.18 3.90
C LYS A 29 9.03 -4.51 3.93
N ARG A 30 9.14 -5.30 2.87
CA ARG A 30 8.57 -6.64 2.76
C ARG A 30 9.68 -7.67 2.86
N GLY A 31 9.79 -8.32 4.01
CA GLY A 31 10.99 -9.09 4.34
C GLY A 31 12.23 -8.19 4.29
N ASP A 32 13.11 -8.42 3.32
CA ASP A 32 14.33 -7.62 3.12
C ASP A 32 14.24 -6.57 2.01
N GLN A 33 13.13 -6.51 1.28
CA GLN A 33 12.97 -5.63 0.12
C GLN A 33 12.20 -4.37 0.49
N TRP A 34 12.70 -3.21 0.06
CA TRP A 34 12.00 -1.94 0.20
C TRP A 34 11.09 -1.69 -1.00
N GLU A 35 9.89 -1.21 -0.72
CA GLU A 35 8.87 -0.88 -1.71
C GLU A 35 8.23 0.46 -1.34
N LEU A 36 7.96 1.27 -2.35
CA LEU A 36 7.26 2.54 -2.23
C LEU A 36 6.08 2.55 -3.20
N LYS A 37 4.86 2.69 -2.68
CA LYS A 37 3.67 2.92 -3.49
C LYS A 37 3.36 4.40 -3.57
N LEU A 38 3.11 4.87 -4.78
CA LEU A 38 2.84 6.28 -5.08
C LEU A 38 1.51 6.41 -5.78
N PRO A 39 0.70 7.42 -5.43
CA PRO A 39 -0.53 7.68 -6.15
C PRO A 39 -0.19 8.08 -7.59
N ILE A 40 -1.11 7.82 -8.52
CA ILE A 40 -0.98 8.33 -9.89
C ILE A 40 -1.41 9.80 -9.89
N GLU A 41 -0.61 10.66 -10.53
CA GLU A 41 -0.93 12.08 -10.71
C GLU A 41 -2.29 12.24 -11.43
N ASP A 42 -3.08 13.22 -11.00
CA ASP A 42 -4.45 13.50 -11.48
C ASP A 42 -5.51 12.41 -11.21
N ASP A 43 -5.19 11.36 -10.44
CA ASP A 43 -6.20 10.44 -9.93
C ASP A 43 -6.80 10.94 -8.61
N ALA A 44 -8.09 11.30 -8.63
CA ALA A 44 -8.80 11.71 -7.42
C ALA A 44 -9.05 10.56 -6.42
N ARG A 45 -8.78 9.30 -6.81
CA ARG A 45 -8.98 8.11 -5.98
C ARG A 45 -7.78 7.90 -5.06
N ARG A 46 -7.88 8.45 -3.85
CA ARG A 46 -6.92 8.21 -2.76
C ARG A 46 -7.14 6.84 -2.11
N SER A 47 -6.12 6.28 -1.46
CA SER A 47 -6.27 5.12 -0.58
C SER A 47 -7.30 5.37 0.49
N GLY A 48 -8.00 4.31 0.93
CA GLY A 48 -9.16 4.42 1.83
C GLY A 48 -10.45 3.88 1.24
N GLY A 49 -10.34 3.04 0.21
CA GLY A 49 -11.43 2.39 -0.50
C GLY A 49 -10.96 1.11 -1.21
N GLU A 50 -11.84 0.52 -2.00
CA GLU A 50 -11.67 -0.81 -2.61
C GLU A 50 -10.81 -0.82 -3.88
N ARG A 51 -10.59 0.35 -4.48
CA ARG A 51 -9.95 0.50 -5.79
C ARG A 51 -8.90 1.59 -5.71
N THR A 52 -7.66 1.21 -6.01
CA THR A 52 -6.54 2.15 -6.02
C THR A 52 -5.57 1.75 -7.12
N VAL A 53 -5.02 2.74 -7.80
CA VAL A 53 -3.97 2.56 -8.82
C VAL A 53 -2.72 3.20 -8.25
N PHE A 54 -1.62 2.44 -8.23
CA PHE A 54 -0.35 2.92 -7.74
C PHE A 54 0.74 2.71 -8.77
N ARG A 55 1.72 3.63 -8.76
CA ARG A 55 3.06 3.33 -9.25
C ARG A 55 3.83 2.69 -8.11
N GLU A 56 4.37 1.50 -8.35
CA GLU A 56 5.20 0.80 -7.38
C GLU A 56 6.68 0.96 -7.75
N VAL A 57 7.49 1.34 -6.77
CA VAL A 57 8.95 1.44 -6.89
C VAL A 57 9.55 0.43 -5.92
N GLU A 58 10.35 -0.49 -6.44
CA GLU A 58 11.01 -1.54 -5.65
C GLU A 58 12.52 -1.32 -5.66
N GLY A 59 13.17 -1.71 -4.56
CA GLY A 59 14.63 -1.63 -4.41
C GLY A 59 15.08 -0.38 -3.65
N GLY A 60 16.04 -0.56 -2.73
CA GLY A 60 16.42 0.49 -1.78
C GLY A 60 16.95 1.77 -2.44
N GLU A 61 17.74 1.64 -3.49
CA GLU A 61 18.30 2.78 -4.21
C GLU A 61 17.21 3.58 -4.95
N GLN A 62 16.34 2.89 -5.68
CA GLN A 62 15.25 3.51 -6.43
C GLN A 62 14.24 4.18 -5.49
N VAL A 63 13.88 3.50 -4.40
CA VAL A 63 13.02 4.05 -3.35
C VAL A 63 13.63 5.32 -2.76
N ALA A 64 14.93 5.33 -2.46
CA ALA A 64 15.58 6.50 -1.89
C ALA A 64 15.66 7.70 -2.86
N GLN A 65 15.96 7.44 -4.14
CA GLN A 65 15.94 8.48 -5.17
C GLN A 65 14.55 9.10 -5.30
N GLU A 66 13.52 8.27 -5.24
CA GLU A 66 12.13 8.70 -5.32
C GLU A 66 11.70 9.51 -4.08
N LEU A 67 12.09 9.10 -2.86
CA LEU A 67 11.86 9.87 -1.64
C LEU A 67 12.50 11.27 -1.73
N ARG A 68 13.75 11.37 -2.17
CA ARG A 68 14.44 12.65 -2.40
C ARG A 68 13.70 13.54 -3.42
N ARG A 69 13.16 12.94 -4.48
CA ARG A 69 12.40 13.67 -5.51
C ARG A 69 11.10 14.24 -4.95
N LEU A 70 10.38 13.45 -4.15
CA LEU A 70 9.08 13.83 -3.60
C LEU A 70 9.19 14.95 -2.57
N ARG A 71 10.14 14.82 -1.62
CA ARG A 71 10.31 15.74 -0.49
C ARG A 71 11.79 16.00 -0.21
N PRO A 72 12.47 16.78 -1.07
CA PRO A 72 13.89 17.10 -0.87
C PRO A 72 14.13 17.88 0.43
N ASP A 73 13.12 18.59 0.94
CA ASP A 73 13.17 19.27 2.23
C ASP A 73 13.28 18.30 3.43
N ARG A 74 12.87 17.04 3.28
CA ARG A 74 12.84 16.03 4.35
C ARG A 74 13.83 14.90 4.14
N PHE A 75 14.03 14.46 2.90
CA PHE A 75 14.77 13.23 2.60
C PHE A 75 16.11 13.47 1.91
N MET A 76 16.57 14.72 1.83
CA MET A 76 17.92 15.01 1.32
C MET A 76 18.98 14.66 2.37
N VAL A 77 19.93 13.83 1.96
CA VAL A 77 21.09 13.39 2.76
C VAL A 77 22.34 13.42 1.88
N GLU A 78 23.54 13.28 2.43
CA GLU A 78 24.78 13.31 1.65
C GLU A 78 25.22 11.91 1.12
N ALA A 79 24.64 10.81 1.61
CA ALA A 79 24.99 9.46 1.15
C ALA A 79 24.59 9.17 -0.31
N GLU A 80 25.22 8.12 -0.85
CA GLU A 80 24.95 7.54 -2.17
C GLU A 80 25.01 6.01 -2.08
N GLY A 81 24.56 5.31 -3.11
CA GLY A 81 24.61 3.85 -3.19
C GLY A 81 23.75 3.14 -2.14
N GLU A 82 24.21 1.98 -1.66
CA GLU A 82 23.42 1.08 -0.79
C GLU A 82 23.10 1.68 0.59
N GLU A 83 23.92 2.61 1.09
CA GLU A 83 23.71 3.26 2.40
C GLU A 83 22.68 4.40 2.35
N LEU A 84 22.29 4.82 1.14
CA LEU A 84 21.47 5.98 0.92
C LEU A 84 20.12 5.89 1.67
N LEU A 85 19.36 4.82 1.44
CA LEU A 85 18.05 4.67 2.06
C LEU A 85 18.15 4.56 3.58
N ASP A 86 19.16 3.85 4.05
CA ASP A 86 19.48 3.68 5.46
C ASP A 86 19.76 5.03 6.15
N GLN A 87 20.46 5.95 5.46
CA GLN A 87 20.70 7.29 5.97
C GLN A 87 19.41 8.13 5.96
N ILE A 88 18.59 8.04 4.91
CA ILE A 88 17.28 8.73 4.86
C ILE A 88 16.40 8.29 6.01
N VAL A 89 16.28 6.98 6.26
CA VAL A 89 15.47 6.42 7.36
C VAL A 89 15.91 6.99 8.71
N ARG A 90 17.22 7.09 8.95
CA ARG A 90 17.76 7.65 10.19
C ARG A 90 17.59 9.17 10.28
N SER A 91 17.92 9.91 9.23
CA SER A 91 17.93 11.38 9.26
C SER A 91 16.54 12.00 9.29
N ALA A 92 15.58 11.37 8.62
CA ALA A 92 14.19 11.80 8.60
C ALA A 92 13.37 11.20 9.75
N GLU A 93 14.00 10.44 10.65
CA GLU A 93 13.37 9.78 11.80
C GLU A 93 12.18 8.88 11.39
N LEU A 94 12.29 8.22 10.23
CA LEU A 94 11.29 7.27 9.74
C LEU A 94 11.21 6.09 10.71
N SER A 95 10.03 5.88 11.27
CA SER A 95 9.75 4.88 12.28
C SER A 95 8.64 3.95 11.82
N SER A 96 8.71 2.68 12.21
CA SER A 96 7.66 1.71 11.88
C SER A 96 6.38 2.04 12.63
N PHE A 97 5.25 2.19 11.93
CA PHE A 97 3.94 2.41 12.56
C PHE A 97 2.99 1.21 12.45
N ALA A 98 3.28 0.28 11.53
CA ALA A 98 2.53 -0.97 11.37
C ALA A 98 3.46 -2.12 10.97
N GLU A 99 3.23 -3.29 11.54
CA GLU A 99 3.96 -4.52 11.21
C GLU A 99 3.02 -5.72 11.31
N PHE A 100 2.95 -6.53 10.27
CA PHE A 100 2.15 -7.75 10.29
C PHE A 100 2.64 -8.80 9.27
N GLU A 101 2.45 -10.08 9.62
CA GLU A 101 2.67 -11.17 8.70
C GLU A 101 1.43 -11.40 7.82
N THR A 102 1.66 -11.79 6.57
CA THR A 102 0.62 -12.25 5.66
C THR A 102 0.98 -13.63 5.12
N VAL A 103 0.03 -14.56 5.19
CA VAL A 103 0.05 -15.81 4.42
C VAL A 103 -0.80 -15.59 3.18
N ARG A 104 -0.17 -15.65 2.00
CA ARG A 104 -0.78 -15.37 0.70
C ARG A 104 -0.81 -16.63 -0.14
N SER A 105 -2.00 -17.02 -0.60
CA SER A 105 -2.15 -18.02 -1.66
C SER A 105 -2.43 -17.31 -2.97
N LYS A 106 -1.60 -17.55 -3.99
CA LYS A 106 -1.63 -16.83 -5.27
C LYS A 106 -2.35 -17.65 -6.32
N LEU A 107 -3.31 -17.03 -7.01
CA LEU A 107 -3.96 -17.58 -8.19
C LEU A 107 -3.83 -16.58 -9.35
N SER A 108 -4.06 -17.07 -10.57
CA SER A 108 -4.24 -16.21 -11.74
C SER A 108 -5.46 -16.62 -12.56
N LEU A 109 -6.18 -15.63 -13.11
CA LEU A 109 -7.32 -15.83 -14.00
C LEU A 109 -7.34 -14.73 -15.07
N GLY A 110 -7.15 -15.11 -16.33
CA GLY A 110 -6.97 -14.13 -17.39
C GLY A 110 -5.68 -13.33 -17.15
N GLN A 111 -5.79 -12.00 -17.15
CA GLN A 111 -4.68 -11.10 -16.81
C GLN A 111 -4.64 -10.72 -15.32
N CYS A 112 -5.64 -11.16 -14.53
CA CYS A 112 -5.69 -10.87 -13.10
C CYS A 112 -4.81 -11.82 -12.31
N MET A 113 -4.03 -11.22 -11.41
CA MET A 113 -3.47 -11.89 -10.24
C MET A 113 -4.47 -11.81 -9.10
N ILE A 114 -4.68 -12.91 -8.40
CA ILE A 114 -5.64 -13.01 -7.29
C ILE A 114 -4.88 -13.48 -6.07
N ASP A 115 -4.83 -12.64 -5.06
CA ASP A 115 -4.12 -12.90 -3.82
C ASP A 115 -5.13 -13.14 -2.69
N LEU A 116 -5.15 -14.38 -2.20
CA LEU A 116 -5.93 -14.78 -1.03
C LEU A 116 -5.06 -14.59 0.20
N ASP A 117 -5.34 -13.55 0.96
CA ASP A 117 -4.50 -13.16 2.08
C ASP A 117 -5.15 -13.49 3.42
N ALA A 118 -4.32 -13.99 4.34
CA ALA A 118 -4.62 -14.08 5.76
C ALA A 118 -3.53 -13.35 6.55
N ALA A 119 -3.87 -12.20 7.12
CA ALA A 119 -2.98 -11.40 7.94
C ALA A 119 -2.99 -11.88 9.40
N SER A 120 -1.85 -11.77 10.08
CA SER A 120 -1.63 -12.28 11.45
C SER A 120 -2.56 -11.68 12.51
N PHE A 121 -3.19 -10.54 12.23
CA PHE A 121 -4.15 -9.84 13.10
C PHE A 121 -5.62 -10.19 12.80
N GLY A 122 -5.87 -11.32 12.11
CA GLY A 122 -7.20 -11.90 11.94
C GLY A 122 -8.04 -11.27 10.83
N VAL A 123 -7.40 -10.62 9.85
CA VAL A 123 -8.05 -10.17 8.62
C VAL A 123 -7.75 -11.16 7.50
N SER A 124 -8.79 -11.54 6.75
CA SER A 124 -8.62 -12.30 5.52
C SER A 124 -9.45 -11.65 4.42
N LEU A 125 -8.83 -11.46 3.26
CA LEU A 125 -9.44 -10.80 2.11
C LEU A 125 -8.83 -11.31 0.80
N ILE A 126 -9.44 -10.91 -0.31
CA ILE A 126 -8.94 -11.19 -1.65
C ILE A 126 -8.56 -9.87 -2.30
N GLU A 127 -7.34 -9.80 -2.85
CA GLU A 127 -6.90 -8.71 -3.73
C GLU A 127 -6.92 -9.24 -5.17
N ILE A 128 -7.54 -8.47 -6.09
CA ILE A 128 -7.58 -8.79 -7.52
C ILE A 128 -6.85 -7.66 -8.24
N GLU A 129 -5.70 -7.98 -8.82
CA GLU A 129 -4.76 -6.99 -9.33
C GLU A 129 -4.41 -7.26 -10.80
N VAL A 130 -4.14 -6.19 -11.55
CA VAL A 130 -3.64 -6.24 -12.92
C VAL A 130 -2.47 -5.26 -13.01
N MET A 131 -1.29 -5.76 -13.39
CA MET A 131 -0.14 -4.91 -13.64
C MET A 131 -0.31 -4.23 -15.00
N CYS A 132 -0.29 -2.91 -14.99
CA CYS A 132 -0.34 -2.07 -16.19
C CYS A 132 1.07 -1.55 -16.49
N GLU A 133 1.48 -1.58 -17.75
CA GLU A 133 2.72 -0.97 -18.24
C GLU A 133 2.54 0.55 -18.43
N SER A 134 1.30 1.02 -18.61
CA SER A 134 0.99 2.44 -18.80
C SER A 134 -0.40 2.81 -18.28
N ALA A 135 -0.62 4.10 -18.02
CA ALA A 135 -1.89 4.62 -17.49
C ALA A 135 -3.07 4.39 -18.45
N GLU A 136 -2.84 4.30 -19.76
CA GLU A 136 -3.86 4.06 -20.77
C GLU A 136 -4.49 2.65 -20.66
N GLN A 137 -3.82 1.72 -19.99
CA GLN A 137 -4.31 0.35 -19.78
C GLN A 137 -5.25 0.24 -18.58
N VAL A 138 -5.25 1.22 -17.68
CA VAL A 138 -6.02 1.21 -16.43
C VAL A 138 -7.52 0.94 -16.67
N PRO A 139 -8.21 1.59 -17.62
CA PRO A 139 -9.63 1.30 -17.86
C PRO A 139 -9.91 -0.15 -18.29
N ALA A 140 -9.02 -0.75 -19.08
CA ALA A 140 -9.15 -2.14 -19.51
C ALA A 140 -8.83 -3.12 -18.37
N ALA A 141 -7.84 -2.79 -17.54
CA ALA A 141 -7.51 -3.54 -16.34
C ALA A 141 -8.68 -3.59 -15.36
N GLU A 142 -9.36 -2.46 -15.15
CA GLU A 142 -10.50 -2.35 -14.25
C GLU A 142 -11.71 -3.17 -14.72
N ALA A 143 -12.02 -3.13 -16.02
CA ALA A 143 -13.09 -3.94 -16.59
C ALA A 143 -12.82 -5.45 -16.40
N GLU A 144 -11.56 -5.87 -16.50
CA GLU A 144 -11.18 -7.27 -16.30
C GLU A 144 -11.19 -7.68 -14.82
N ILE A 145 -10.79 -6.77 -13.91
CA ILE A 145 -10.91 -6.98 -12.47
C ILE A 145 -12.38 -7.18 -12.09
N GLU A 146 -13.29 -6.33 -12.58
CA GLU A 146 -14.73 -6.45 -12.31
C GLU A 146 -15.30 -7.77 -12.86
N ARG A 147 -14.89 -8.16 -14.07
CA ARG A 147 -15.28 -9.44 -14.68
C ARG A 147 -14.81 -10.63 -13.84
N VAL A 148 -13.55 -10.61 -13.38
CA VAL A 148 -12.97 -11.68 -12.55
C VAL A 148 -13.62 -11.71 -11.17
N ALA A 149 -13.88 -10.56 -10.54
CA ALA A 149 -14.60 -10.47 -9.27
C ALA A 149 -15.99 -11.12 -9.37
N GLY A 150 -16.73 -10.84 -10.45
CA GLY A 150 -18.03 -11.45 -10.73
C GLY A 150 -17.96 -12.98 -10.90
N LEU A 151 -16.93 -13.50 -11.57
CA LEU A 151 -16.72 -14.95 -11.70
C LEU A 151 -16.40 -15.64 -10.36
N LEU A 152 -15.69 -14.95 -9.47
CA LEU A 152 -15.35 -15.46 -8.15
C LEU A 152 -16.51 -15.32 -7.16
N GLY A 153 -17.57 -14.58 -7.51
CA GLY A 153 -18.62 -14.18 -6.57
C GLY A 153 -18.09 -13.27 -5.45
N ALA A 154 -16.96 -12.59 -5.68
CA ALA A 154 -16.34 -11.70 -4.72
C ALA A 154 -17.29 -10.54 -4.41
N GLN A 155 -17.35 -10.16 -3.14
CA GLN A 155 -18.09 -8.99 -2.71
C GLN A 155 -17.11 -7.86 -2.39
N PRO A 156 -17.47 -6.62 -2.71
CA PRO A 156 -16.70 -5.46 -2.26
C PRO A 156 -16.61 -5.41 -0.73
N LEU A 157 -15.65 -4.65 -0.22
CA LEU A 157 -15.48 -4.48 1.22
C LEU A 157 -16.65 -3.66 1.79
N GLY A 158 -16.99 -3.90 3.06
CA GLY A 158 -18.07 -3.15 3.69
C GLY A 158 -17.71 -1.66 3.85
N PRO A 159 -18.70 -0.75 3.94
CA PRO A 159 -18.46 0.65 4.26
C PRO A 159 -17.63 0.80 5.55
N GLY A 160 -16.60 1.66 5.53
CA GLY A 160 -15.71 1.88 6.68
C GLY A 160 -14.75 0.71 6.98
N THR A 161 -14.66 -0.27 6.08
CA THR A 161 -13.61 -1.29 6.08
C THR A 161 -12.65 -1.03 4.93
N GLY A 162 -11.42 -1.52 5.05
CA GLY A 162 -10.40 -1.34 4.03
C GLY A 162 -9.50 -2.55 3.89
N GLY A 163 -8.44 -2.40 3.10
CA GLY A 163 -7.42 -3.43 2.97
C GLY A 163 -6.74 -3.77 4.30
N LYS A 164 -5.74 -4.67 4.24
CA LYS A 164 -5.02 -5.13 5.44
C LYS A 164 -4.45 -3.94 6.24
N LEU A 165 -3.70 -3.06 5.57
CA LEU A 165 -3.05 -1.92 6.23
C LEU A 165 -4.06 -0.93 6.82
N GLU A 166 -5.10 -0.56 6.08
CA GLU A 166 -6.12 0.35 6.61
C GLU A 166 -6.82 -0.26 7.83
N THR A 167 -7.16 -1.55 7.77
CA THR A 167 -7.76 -2.25 8.91
C THR A 167 -6.81 -2.28 10.10
N TYR A 168 -5.51 -2.48 9.88
CA TYR A 168 -4.49 -2.40 10.92
C TYR A 168 -4.43 -1.00 11.54
N ILE A 169 -4.34 0.05 10.72
CA ILE A 169 -4.29 1.45 11.16
C ILE A 169 -5.52 1.78 12.03
N ARG A 170 -6.72 1.40 11.58
CA ARG A 170 -7.97 1.64 12.32
C ARG A 170 -8.00 0.95 13.69
N ARG A 171 -7.35 -0.20 13.84
CA ARG A 171 -7.34 -0.99 15.08
C ARG A 171 -6.23 -0.58 16.04
N TYR A 172 -5.05 -0.24 15.52
CA TYR A 172 -3.82 -0.20 16.30
C TYR A 172 -3.04 1.12 16.20
N CYS A 173 -3.36 2.00 15.26
CA CYS A 173 -2.61 3.23 15.01
C CYS A 173 -3.52 4.47 15.07
N PRO A 174 -4.10 4.82 16.23
CA PRO A 174 -5.08 5.91 16.34
C PRO A 174 -4.53 7.28 15.94
N GLU A 175 -3.25 7.55 16.21
CA GLU A 175 -2.59 8.81 15.82
C GLU A 175 -2.41 8.91 14.30
N VAL A 176 -1.93 7.84 13.66
CA VAL A 176 -1.83 7.75 12.19
C VAL A 176 -3.22 7.87 11.56
N LEU A 177 -4.21 7.15 12.08
CA LEU A 177 -5.59 7.24 11.60
C LEU A 177 -6.10 8.68 11.63
N SER A 178 -5.88 9.41 12.73
CA SER A 178 -6.31 10.80 12.86
C SER A 178 -5.69 11.68 11.78
N GLN A 179 -4.38 11.54 11.55
CA GLN A 179 -3.66 12.34 10.55
C GLN A 179 -4.12 12.02 9.11
N LEU A 180 -4.41 10.76 8.82
CA LEU A 180 -4.91 10.34 7.51
C LEU A 180 -6.36 10.75 7.25
N VAL A 181 -7.20 10.78 8.28
CA VAL A 181 -8.56 11.32 8.18
C VAL A 181 -8.52 12.83 7.98
N GLU A 182 -7.68 13.55 8.71
CA GLU A 182 -7.50 15.00 8.54
C GLU A 182 -6.98 15.35 7.14
N ALA A 183 -6.05 14.54 6.61
CA ALA A 183 -5.53 14.70 5.25
C ALA A 183 -6.55 14.31 4.16
N GLY A 184 -7.68 13.70 4.52
CA GLY A 184 -8.67 13.18 3.57
C GLY A 184 -8.14 12.01 2.73
N VAL A 185 -7.19 11.24 3.28
CA VAL A 185 -6.76 9.96 2.72
C VAL A 185 -7.79 8.92 3.15
N LEU A 186 -7.88 8.64 4.45
CA LEU A 186 -8.89 7.71 4.97
C LEU A 186 -10.20 8.42 5.31
N GLN A 187 -11.32 7.73 5.12
CA GLN A 187 -12.62 8.22 5.59
C GLN A 187 -12.74 8.06 7.11
N ALA A 188 -13.33 9.06 7.78
CA ALA A 188 -13.79 8.89 9.15
C ALA A 188 -14.78 7.72 9.19
N SER A 189 -14.64 6.81 10.15
CA SER A 189 -15.60 5.71 10.28
C SER A 189 -17.01 6.29 10.40
N ALA A 190 -17.94 5.85 9.54
CA ALA A 190 -19.35 6.09 9.80
C ALA A 190 -19.66 5.44 11.15
N ASN A 191 -20.07 6.22 12.15
CA ASN A 191 -20.54 5.67 13.41
C ASN A 191 -21.63 4.64 13.09
N ALA A 192 -21.35 3.36 13.35
CA ALA A 192 -22.40 2.37 13.51
C ALA A 192 -23.13 2.76 14.80
N GLN A 193 -24.23 3.50 14.65
CA GLN A 193 -25.27 3.61 15.67
C GLN A 193 -26.15 2.36 15.61
#